data_AF-A0AAN4KQT9-F1
#
_entry.id   AF-A0AAN4KQT9-F1
#
_cell.length_a   1.000
_cell.length_b   1.000
_cell.length_c   1.000
_cell.angle_alpha   90.00
_cell.angle_beta   90.00
_cell.angle_gamma   90.00
#
_symmetry.space_group_name_H-M   'P 1'
#
loop_
_entity.id
_entity.type
_entity.pdbx_description
1 polymer ?
#
loop_
_entity_poly.entity_id
_entity_poly.type
_entity_poly.pdbx_seq_one_letter_code
_entity_poly.pdbx_strand_id
1 'polypeptide(L)'
;MKVEQVAEIIDANARMAYKHAYSGGTHKSEEQRKRMEQVEVNDLVTVTLSSHVSAINRVGYLREKFHDKHNNECYLIERLNGKLAEWSDCKLIKVFESYVF
;
A
#
# COMPACT_ATOMS: atom_id res chain seq x y z
N MET A 1 -16.32 14.14 -4.23
CA MET A 1 -14.89 14.28 -3.90
C MET A 1 -14.09 13.82 -5.11
N LYS A 2 -13.04 14.53 -5.53
CA LYS A 2 -12.23 14.09 -6.68
C LYS A 2 -11.45 12.82 -6.30
N VAL A 3 -11.30 11.87 -7.22
CA VAL A 3 -10.63 10.58 -6.97
C VAL A 3 -9.18 10.78 -6.48
N GLU A 4 -8.53 11.85 -6.93
CA GLU A 4 -7.21 12.27 -6.48
C GLU A 4 -7.18 12.61 -4.99
N GLN A 5 -8.18 13.35 -4.49
CA GLN A 5 -8.28 13.71 -3.07
C GLN A 5 -8.54 12.47 -2.20
N VAL A 6 -9.34 11.52 -2.69
CA VAL A 6 -9.56 10.24 -2.01
C VAL A 6 -8.23 9.48 -1.87
N ALA A 7 -7.46 9.40 -2.96
CA ALA A 7 -6.17 8.72 -2.97
C ALA A 7 -5.15 9.38 -2.02
N GLU A 8 -5.12 10.72 -1.95
CA GLU A 8 -4.26 11.47 -1.03
C GLU A 8 -4.57 11.16 0.43
N ILE A 9 -5.86 11.14 0.80
CA ILE A 9 -6.29 10.82 2.16
C ILE A 9 -5.91 9.37 2.51
N ILE A 10 -6.16 8.42 1.61
CA ILE A 10 -5.82 7.01 1.83
C ILE A 10 -4.31 6.83 2.00
N ASP A 11 -3.50 7.39 1.10
CA ASP A 11 -2.04 7.29 1.16
C ASP A 11 -1.48 7.88 2.46
N ALA A 12 -1.94 9.08 2.82
CA ALA A 12 -1.51 9.76 4.04
C ALA A 12 -1.85 8.95 5.29
N ASN A 13 -3.09 8.45 5.40
CA ASN A 13 -3.55 7.67 6.54
C ASN A 13 -2.80 6.34 6.67
N ALA A 14 -2.64 5.61 5.56
CA ALA A 14 -1.95 4.32 5.55
C ALA A 14 -0.46 4.47 5.91
N ARG A 15 0.23 5.47 5.35
CA ARG A 15 1.65 5.73 5.66
C ARG A 15 1.84 6.22 7.09
N MET A 16 0.93 7.04 7.61
CA MET A 16 0.94 7.45 9.01
C MET A 16 0.77 6.23 9.92
N ALA A 17 -0.14 5.31 9.58
CA ALA A 17 -0.43 4.13 10.40
C ALA A 17 0.78 3.22 10.46
N TYR A 18 1.36 2.97 9.29
CA TYR A 18 2.56 2.17 9.15
C TYR A 18 3.74 2.79 9.91
N LYS A 19 3.92 4.11 9.84
CA LYS A 19 4.97 4.81 10.60
C LYS A 19 4.77 4.64 12.11
N HIS A 20 3.55 4.80 12.61
CA HIS A 20 3.23 4.59 14.02
C HIS A 20 3.49 3.14 14.46
N ALA A 21 3.06 2.16 13.67
CA ALA A 21 3.32 0.74 13.93
C ALA A 21 4.82 0.42 13.92
N TYR A 22 5.59 1.06 13.04
CA TYR A 22 7.04 0.92 12.95
C TYR A 22 7.76 1.55 14.16
N SER A 23 7.34 2.74 14.60
CA SER A 23 8.00 3.48 15.68
C SER A 23 7.51 3.13 17.09
N GLY A 24 6.38 2.43 17.22
CA GLY A 24 5.71 2.20 18.50
C GLY A 24 6.50 1.34 19.50
N GLY A 25 7.43 0.51 19.03
CA GLY A 25 8.34 -0.27 19.89
C GLY A 25 7.67 -1.30 20.81
N THR A 26 6.35 -1.46 20.73
CA THR A 26 5.58 -2.47 21.50
C THR A 26 5.31 -3.70 20.65
N HIS A 27 5.03 -4.83 21.31
CA HIS A 27 4.64 -6.07 20.62
C HIS A 27 3.40 -5.87 19.73
N LYS A 28 2.38 -5.14 20.22
CA LYS A 28 1.17 -4.81 19.45
C LYS A 28 1.49 -4.01 18.18
N SER A 29 2.39 -3.03 18.28
CA SER A 29 2.81 -2.23 17.13
C SER A 29 3.55 -3.09 16.08
N GLU A 30 4.35 -4.06 16.53
CA GLU A 30 5.02 -5.00 15.63
C GLU A 30 4.03 -5.95 14.94
N GLU A 31 3.06 -6.51 15.68
CA GLU A 31 1.99 -7.33 15.11
C GLU A 31 1.17 -6.55 14.08
N GLN A 32 0.83 -5.30 14.39
CA GLN A 32 0.11 -4.42 13.45
C GLN A 32 0.95 -4.18 12.19
N ARG A 33 2.25 -3.90 12.33
CA ARG A 33 3.14 -3.75 11.18
C ARG A 33 3.16 -5.00 10.31
N LYS A 34 3.30 -6.19 10.92
CA LYS A 34 3.28 -7.47 10.19
C LYS A 34 1.96 -7.68 9.44
N ARG A 35 0.83 -7.35 10.07
CA ARG A 35 -0.50 -7.42 9.42
C ARG A 35 -0.65 -6.44 8.26
N MET A 36 -0.03 -5.25 8.35
CA MET A 36 -0.02 -4.30 7.23
C MET A 36 0.87 -4.78 6.07
N GLU A 37 1.92 -5.54 6.34
CA GLU A 37 2.82 -6.12 5.32
C GLU A 37 2.25 -7.41 4.70
N GLN A 38 1.30 -8.06 5.36
CA GLN A 38 0.55 -9.22 4.84
C GLN A 38 -0.53 -8.79 3.84
N VAL A 39 -0.07 -8.48 2.62
CA VAL A 39 -0.92 -8.07 1.51
C VAL A 39 -1.41 -9.29 0.72
N GLU A 40 -2.69 -9.36 0.42
CA GLU A 40 -3.31 -10.38 -0.43
C GLU A 40 -3.94 -9.78 -1.70
N VAL A 41 -4.23 -10.63 -2.69
CA VAL A 41 -4.94 -10.19 -3.89
C VAL A 41 -6.32 -9.66 -3.49
N ASN A 42 -6.72 -8.56 -4.12
CA ASN A 42 -7.89 -7.72 -3.83
C ASN A 42 -7.78 -6.82 -2.60
N ASP A 43 -6.66 -6.82 -1.88
CA ASP A 43 -6.45 -5.81 -0.85
C ASP A 43 -6.29 -4.42 -1.47
N LEU A 44 -6.86 -3.41 -0.80
CA LEU A 44 -6.51 -2.02 -1.03
C LEU A 44 -5.11 -1.77 -0.45
N VAL A 45 -4.20 -1.24 -1.26
CA VAL A 45 -2.79 -1.06 -0.92
C VAL A 45 -2.31 0.35 -1.22
N THR A 46 -1.22 0.75 -0.55
CA THR A 46 -0.36 1.84 -1.02
C THR A 46 1.11 1.39 -1.10
N VAL A 47 1.84 1.91 -2.09
CA VAL A 47 3.28 1.72 -2.24
C VAL A 47 4.02 2.63 -1.26
N THR A 48 4.94 2.10 -0.45
CA THR A 48 5.64 2.87 0.60
C THR A 48 6.89 3.61 0.12
N LEU A 49 7.62 3.09 -0.86
CA LEU A 49 8.96 3.58 -1.25
C LEU A 49 8.97 4.79 -2.20
N SER A 50 7.88 5.08 -2.89
CA SER A 50 7.86 6.17 -3.87
C SER A 50 7.33 7.47 -3.27
N SER A 51 8.22 8.38 -2.84
CA SER A 51 7.88 9.75 -2.43
C SER A 51 7.69 10.72 -3.60
N HIS A 52 8.14 10.35 -4.80
CA HIS A 52 8.18 11.23 -5.98
C HIS A 52 6.98 11.04 -6.93
N VAL A 53 6.01 10.20 -6.56
CA VAL A 53 4.86 9.88 -7.39
C VAL A 53 3.58 10.31 -6.69
N SER A 54 2.62 10.88 -7.42
CA SER A 54 1.32 11.29 -6.87
C SER A 54 0.60 10.11 -6.19
N ALA A 55 -0.17 10.40 -5.13
CA ALA A 55 -0.94 9.39 -4.37
C ALA A 55 -1.86 8.56 -5.25
N ILE A 56 -2.52 9.16 -6.26
CA ILE A 56 -3.41 8.45 -7.18
C ILE A 56 -2.73 7.32 -7.97
N ASN A 57 -1.40 7.40 -8.13
CA ASN A 57 -0.63 6.38 -8.83
C ASN A 57 -0.11 5.29 -7.90
N ARG A 58 -0.11 5.53 -6.58
CA ARG A 58 0.42 4.63 -5.54
C ARG A 58 -0.66 3.84 -4.82
N VAL A 59 -1.91 4.35 -4.82
CA VAL A 59 -3.05 3.71 -4.15
C VAL A 59 -3.91 2.95 -5.15
N GLY A 60 -4.27 1.72 -4.81
CA GLY A 60 -5.16 0.90 -5.62
C GLY A 60 -5.37 -0.50 -5.04
N TYR A 61 -6.15 -1.32 -5.74
CA TYR A 61 -6.38 -2.71 -5.39
C TYR A 61 -5.32 -3.59 -6.02
N LEU A 62 -4.68 -4.46 -5.23
CA LEU A 62 -3.78 -5.47 -5.76
C LEU A 62 -4.58 -6.47 -6.60
N ARG A 63 -4.20 -6.67 -7.85
CA ARG A 63 -4.85 -7.62 -8.76
C ARG A 63 -4.03 -8.88 -8.97
N GLU A 64 -2.71 -8.75 -9.02
CA GLU A 64 -1.84 -9.88 -9.28
C GLU A 64 -0.47 -9.69 -8.62
N LYS A 65 0.13 -10.82 -8.19
CA LYS A 65 1.53 -10.92 -7.80
C LYS A 65 2.22 -11.86 -8.77
N PHE A 66 3.34 -11.43 -9.33
CA PHE A 66 4.11 -12.23 -10.27
C PHE A 66 5.59 -11.94 -10.12
N HIS A 67 6.43 -12.75 -10.77
CA HIS A 67 7.86 -12.50 -10.86
C HIS A 67 8.21 -12.12 -12.30
N ASP A 68 9.08 -11.13 -12.48
CA ASP A 68 9.60 -10.80 -13.80
C ASP A 68 10.65 -11.82 -14.27
N LYS A 69 11.19 -11.62 -15.49
CA LYS A 69 12.25 -12.44 -16.07
C LYS A 69 13.56 -12.47 -15.26
N HIS A 70 13.74 -11.54 -14.32
CA HIS A 70 14.88 -11.43 -13.42
C HIS A 70 14.56 -11.95 -12.02
N ASN A 71 13.39 -12.58 -11.83
CA ASN A 71 12.88 -13.08 -10.56
C ASN A 71 12.68 -11.97 -9.50
N ASN A 72 12.41 -10.73 -9.94
CA ASN A 72 11.97 -9.66 -9.04
C ASN A 72 10.47 -9.80 -8.78
N GLU A 73 10.04 -9.53 -7.54
CA GLU A 73 8.62 -9.47 -7.21
C GLU A 73 7.96 -8.23 -7.87
N CYS A 74 6.89 -8.49 -8.59
CA CYS A 74 6.09 -7.50 -9.31
C CYS A 74 4.62 -7.59 -8.89
N TYR A 75 3.94 -6.45 -8.99
CA TYR A 75 2.56 -6.29 -8.58
C TYR A 75 1.77 -5.56 -9.65
N LEU A 76 0.63 -6.13 -10.03
CA LEU A 76 -0.36 -5.44 -10.85
C LEU A 76 -1.39 -4.77 -9.94
N ILE A 77 -1.49 -3.44 -9.99
CA ILE A 77 -2.38 -2.65 -9.13
C ILE A 77 -3.39 -1.92 -9.99
N GLU A 78 -4.67 -2.10 -9.69
CA GLU A 78 -5.74 -1.27 -10.23
C GLU A 78 -5.88 0.00 -9.38
N ARG A 79 -5.42 1.12 -9.92
CA ARG A 79 -5.48 2.43 -9.26
C ARG A 79 -6.92 2.86 -9.05
N LEU A 80 -7.16 3.80 -8.12
CA LEU A 80 -8.51 4.30 -7.85
C LEU A 80 -9.18 5.02 -9.03
N ASN A 81 -8.41 5.40 -10.06
CA ASN A 81 -8.94 5.94 -11.32
C ASN A 81 -9.21 4.85 -12.39
N GLY A 82 -9.18 3.57 -12.00
CA GLY A 82 -9.44 2.41 -12.87
C GLY A 82 -8.28 2.01 -13.77
N LYS A 83 -7.15 2.73 -13.75
CA LYS A 83 -5.98 2.38 -14.57
C LYS A 83 -5.16 1.28 -13.90
N LEU A 84 -4.78 0.27 -14.67
CA LEU A 84 -3.81 -0.72 -14.23
C LEU A 84 -2.39 -0.15 -14.27
N ALA A 85 -1.59 -0.52 -13.29
CA ALA A 85 -0.19 -0.16 -13.21
C ALA A 85 0.62 -1.31 -12.63
N GLU A 86 1.75 -1.58 -13.27
CA GLU A 86 2.75 -2.51 -12.78
C GLU A 86 3.73 -1.76 -11.86
N TRP A 87 4.05 -2.40 -10.74
CA TRP A 87 5.09 -1.96 -9.83
C TRP A 87 6.01 -3.13 -9.54
N SER A 88 7.30 -2.94 -9.76
CA SER A 88 8.35 -3.91 -9.43
C SER A 88 9.23 -3.37 -8.30
N ASP A 89 9.84 -4.28 -7.54
CA ASP A 89 10.82 -3.96 -6.49
C ASP A 89 10.34 -2.87 -5.51
N CYS A 90 9.09 -3.02 -5.06
CA CYS A 90 8.46 -2.06 -4.17
C CYS A 90 7.82 -2.76 -2.96
N LYS A 91 7.66 -2.03 -1.86
CA LYS A 91 6.94 -2.54 -0.69
C LYS A 91 5.52 -2.01 -0.67
N LEU A 92 4.56 -2.93 -0.66
CA LEU A 92 3.14 -2.63 -0.47
C LEU A 92 2.78 -2.72 1.01
N ILE A 93 1.90 -1.83 1.45
CA ILE A 93 1.20 -1.96 2.73
C ILE A 93 -0.30 -1.99 2.49
N LYS A 94 -0.98 -2.85 3.24
CA LYS A 94 -2.43 -2.95 3.28
C LYS A 94 -3.02 -1.69 3.91
N VAL A 95 -4.04 -1.15 3.28
CA VAL A 95 -4.86 -0.07 3.81
C VAL A 95 -5.98 -0.69 4.65
N PHE A 96 -6.04 -0.30 5.91
CA PHE A 96 -7.16 -0.66 6.80
C PHE A 96 -8.19 0.46 6.82
N GLU A 97 -9.47 0.11 6.69
CA GLU A 97 -10.58 1.07 6.73
C GLU A 97 -10.74 1.76 8.09
N SER A 98 -10.29 1.11 9.16
CA SER A 98 -10.31 1.63 10.52
C SER A 98 -8.93 1.54 11.16
N TYR A 99 -8.46 2.65 11.72
CA TYR A 99 -7.31 2.67 12.63
C TYR A 99 -7.68 1.88 13.89
N VAL A 100 -7.12 0.69 14.05
CA VAL A 100 -7.28 -0.11 15.27
C VAL A 100 -5.97 0.01 16.06
N PHE A 101 -6.04 0.65 17.23
CA PHE A 101 -5.03 0.58 18.28
C PHE A 101 -5.46 -0.44 19.34
#